data_AF-A0A8T2RZ60-F1
#
_entry.id   AF-A0A8T2RZ60-F1
#
_cell.length_a   1.000
_cell.length_b   1.000
_cell.length_c   1.000
_cell.angle_alpha   90.00
_cell.angle_beta   90.00
_cell.angle_gamma   90.00
#
_symmetry.space_group_name_H-M   'P 1'
#
loop_
_entity.id
_entity.type
_entity.pdbx_description
1 polymer ?
#
loop_
_entity_poly.entity_id
_entity_poly.type
_entity_poly.pdbx_seq_one_letter_code
_entity_poly.pdbx_strand_id
1 'polypeptide(L)'
;MIVFQAEHNILMHPFHMLGVAGVFGGSLFSAMHGSLVTSSLIRETTENESANAGYKFGQEEETYNIVAAHGYFGRLIFQYASLFAPKSMVEDYFIILSLRV
;
A
#
# COMPACT_ATOMS: atom_id res chain seq x y z
N MET A 1 9.28 26.40 11.35
CA MET A 1 10.03 25.22 11.82
C MET A 1 11.32 25.60 12.54
N ILE A 2 12.16 26.48 11.99
CA ILE A 2 13.46 26.85 12.59
C ILE A 2 13.31 27.49 13.99
N VAL A 3 12.39 28.45 14.18
CA VAL A 3 12.12 29.05 15.50
C VAL A 3 11.63 28.01 16.51
N PHE A 4 10.74 27.10 16.09
CA PHE A 4 10.23 26.04 16.95
C PHE A 4 11.33 25.03 17.34
N GLN A 5 12.28 24.75 16.46
CA GLN A 5 13.46 23.95 16.80
C GLN A 5 14.39 24.70 17.76
N ALA A 6 14.61 26.00 17.57
CA ALA A 6 15.47 26.81 18.44
C ALA A 6 14.89 26.97 19.86
N GLU A 7 13.57 27.14 19.97
CA GLU A 7 12.89 27.40 21.26
C GLU A 7 12.46 26.11 21.98
N HIS A 8 12.14 25.04 21.24
CA HIS A 8 11.54 23.83 21.82
C HIS A 8 12.29 22.52 21.53
N ASN A 9 13.39 22.56 20.76
CA ASN A 9 14.18 21.38 20.39
C ASN A 9 13.31 20.21 19.87
N ILE A 10 12.32 20.52 19.02
CA ILE A 10 11.30 19.57 18.56
C ILE A 10 11.89 18.28 17.98
N LEU A 11 13.02 18.34 17.29
CA LEU A 11 13.65 17.16 16.67
C LEU A 11 14.00 16.07 17.70
N MET A 12 14.26 16.45 18.95
CA MET A 12 14.57 15.51 20.04
C MET A 12 13.32 15.10 20.85
N HIS A 13 12.15 15.66 20.55
CA HIS A 13 10.92 15.36 21.26
C HIS A 13 10.32 14.02 20.82
N PRO A 14 9.95 13.10 21.74
CA PRO A 14 9.46 11.77 21.38
C PRO A 14 8.18 11.81 20.53
N PHE A 15 7.24 12.72 20.79
CA PHE A 15 6.04 12.84 19.94
C PHE A 15 6.34 13.31 18.52
N HIS A 16 7.39 14.10 18.31
CA HIS A 16 7.82 14.47 16.97
C HIS A 16 8.42 13.25 16.25
N MET A 17 9.28 12.48 16.93
CA MET A 17 9.82 11.24 16.38
C MET A 17 8.72 10.22 16.04
N LEU A 18 7.71 10.07 16.90
CA LEU A 18 6.54 9.22 16.62
C LEU A 18 5.72 9.73 15.43
N GLY A 19 5.49 11.04 15.34
CA GLY A 19 4.79 11.63 14.19
C GLY A 19 5.54 11.43 12.88
N VAL A 20 6.85 11.63 12.89
CA VAL A 20 7.73 11.37 11.75
C VAL A 20 7.69 9.89 11.35
N ALA A 21 7.81 8.98 12.31
CA ALA A 21 7.68 7.54 12.06
C ALA A 21 6.31 7.17 11.48
N GLY A 22 5.23 7.79 11.95
CA GLY A 22 3.89 7.59 11.42
C GLY A 22 3.75 8.03 9.96
N VAL A 23 4.27 9.21 9.60
CA VAL A 23 4.22 9.72 8.22
C VAL A 23 5.08 8.87 7.29
N PHE A 24 6.32 8.56 7.68
CA PHE A 24 7.20 7.70 6.88
C PHE A 24 6.63 6.29 6.75
N GLY A 25 6.20 5.66 7.85
CA GLY A 25 5.58 4.35 7.84
C GLY A 25 4.32 4.30 6.99
N GLY A 26 3.42 5.29 7.15
CA GLY A 26 2.20 5.38 6.35
C GLY A 26 2.48 5.50 4.85
N SER A 27 3.42 6.36 4.45
CA SER A 27 3.82 6.51 3.04
C SER A 27 4.48 5.25 2.48
N LEU A 28 5.33 4.59 3.27
CA LEU A 28 5.98 3.34 2.90
C LEU A 28 4.96 2.22 2.70
N PHE A 29 4.06 2.01 3.65
CA PHE A 29 3.04 0.97 3.56
C PHE A 29 2.01 1.27 2.47
N SER A 30 1.71 2.54 2.22
CA SER A 30 0.92 2.99 1.06
C SER A 30 1.54 2.53 -0.26
N ALA A 31 2.81 2.85 -0.49
CA ALA A 31 3.53 2.46 -1.71
C ALA A 31 3.72 0.93 -1.81
N MET A 32 3.99 0.26 -0.70
CA MET A 32 4.13 -1.19 -0.63
C MET A 32 2.82 -1.89 -0.99
N HIS A 33 1.69 -1.49 -0.40
CA HIS A 33 0.40 -2.10 -0.68
C HIS A 33 -0.02 -1.88 -2.15
N GLY A 34 0.06 -0.65 -2.64
CA GLY A 34 -0.25 -0.34 -4.05
C GLY A 34 0.60 -1.14 -5.04
N SER A 35 1.90 -1.30 -4.75
CA SER A 35 2.80 -2.08 -5.62
C SER A 35 2.52 -3.58 -5.60
N LEU A 36 2.22 -4.16 -4.43
CA LEU A 36 1.86 -5.58 -4.31
C LEU A 36 0.54 -5.90 -5.03
N VAL A 37 -0.49 -5.07 -4.84
CA VAL A 37 -1.79 -5.24 -5.53
C VAL A 37 -1.59 -5.13 -7.05
N THR A 38 -0.93 -4.07 -7.51
CA THR A 38 -0.70 -3.83 -8.96
C THR A 38 0.12 -4.95 -9.60
N SER A 39 1.11 -5.50 -8.89
CA SER A 39 1.96 -6.60 -9.39
C SER A 39 1.24 -7.95 -9.50
N SER A 40 0.08 -8.10 -8.86
CA SER A 40 -0.67 -9.36 -8.77
C SER A 40 -2.07 -9.29 -9.39
N LEU A 41 -2.35 -8.23 -10.16
CA LEU A 41 -3.60 -8.11 -10.92
C LEU A 41 -3.82 -9.33 -11.82
N ILE A 42 -5.06 -9.82 -11.85
CA ILE A 42 -5.48 -10.84 -12.79
C ILE A 42 -5.67 -10.15 -14.14
N ARG A 43 -5.06 -10.70 -15.19
CA ARG A 43 -5.10 -10.10 -16.52
C ARG A 43 -6.47 -10.32 -17.17
N GLU A 44 -7.25 -9.24 -17.26
CA GLU A 44 -8.58 -9.22 -17.90
C GLU A 44 -8.64 -8.37 -19.19
N THR A 45 -7.55 -7.66 -19.54
CA THR A 45 -7.48 -6.76 -20.71
C THR A 45 -6.39 -7.17 -21.70
N THR A 46 -6.42 -6.57 -22.89
CA THR A 46 -5.34 -6.69 -23.88
C THR A 46 -4.21 -5.69 -23.61
N GLU A 47 -3.06 -5.84 -24.27
CA GLU A 47 -1.88 -4.97 -24.07
C GLU A 47 -2.12 -3.52 -24.51
N ASN A 48 -3.10 -3.29 -25.38
CA ASN A 48 -3.41 -1.96 -25.93
C ASN A 48 -4.48 -1.22 -25.11
N GLU A 49 -4.94 -1.82 -24.01
CA GLU A 49 -5.97 -1.28 -23.14
C GLU A 49 -5.42 -1.09 -21.72
N SER A 50 -5.93 -0.09 -21.00
CA SER A 50 -5.58 0.10 -19.59
C SER A 50 -6.02 -1.10 -18.77
N ALA A 51 -5.13 -1.62 -17.91
CA ALA A 51 -5.45 -2.69 -16.96
C ALA A 51 -6.65 -2.35 -16.05
N ASN A 52 -6.89 -1.06 -15.81
CA ASN A 52 -8.02 -0.58 -15.00
C ASN A 52 -9.38 -0.96 -15.60
N ALA A 53 -9.47 -1.09 -16.93
CA ALA A 53 -10.70 -1.50 -17.60
C ALA A 53 -11.06 -2.97 -17.31
N GLY A 54 -10.13 -3.75 -16.77
CA GLY A 54 -10.36 -5.13 -16.33
C GLY A 54 -11.24 -5.21 -15.08
N TYR A 55 -11.25 -4.17 -14.24
CA TYR A 55 -12.10 -4.10 -13.06
C TYR A 55 -13.49 -3.55 -13.40
N LYS A 56 -14.54 -4.21 -12.90
CA LYS A 56 -15.93 -3.78 -13.00
C LYS A 56 -16.45 -3.40 -11.63
N PHE A 57 -17.02 -2.21 -11.53
CA PHE A 57 -17.61 -1.72 -10.29
C PHE A 57 -18.73 -2.66 -9.81
N GLY A 58 -18.60 -3.17 -8.58
CA GLY A 58 -19.54 -4.11 -7.98
C GLY A 58 -19.36 -5.58 -8.39
N GLN A 59 -18.23 -5.95 -8.99
CA GLN A 59 -17.90 -7.36 -9.21
C GLN A 59 -17.73 -8.11 -7.88
N GLU A 60 -18.14 -9.38 -7.86
CA GLU A 60 -18.02 -10.24 -6.66
C GLU A 60 -16.63 -10.87 -6.52
N GLU A 61 -15.92 -11.05 -7.64
CA GLU A 61 -14.61 -11.69 -7.68
C GLU A 61 -13.47 -10.69 -7.41
N GLU A 62 -12.42 -11.17 -6.73
CA GLU A 62 -11.22 -10.39 -6.43
C GLU A 62 -10.46 -10.00 -7.72
N THR A 63 -9.97 -8.76 -7.79
CA THR A 63 -9.27 -8.26 -9.00
C THR A 63 -7.78 -8.64 -9.04
N TYR A 64 -7.24 -9.16 -7.95
CA TYR A 64 -5.83 -9.47 -7.78
C TYR A 64 -5.64 -10.79 -7.02
N ASN A 65 -4.51 -11.44 -7.24
CA ASN A 65 -4.19 -12.70 -6.57
C ASN A 65 -3.42 -12.43 -5.27
N ILE A 66 -4.14 -12.39 -4.15
CA ILE A 66 -3.57 -12.19 -2.81
C ILE A 66 -2.51 -13.25 -2.45
N VAL A 67 -2.67 -14.49 -2.92
CA VAL A 67 -1.71 -15.57 -2.65
C VAL A 67 -0.39 -15.32 -3.38
N ALA A 68 -0.45 -14.83 -4.62
CA ALA A 68 0.72 -14.45 -5.39
C ALA A 68 1.45 -13.24 -4.77
N ALA A 69 0.71 -12.18 -4.40
CA ALA A 69 1.25 -11.01 -3.72
C ALA A 69 1.94 -11.39 -2.41
N HIS A 70 1.28 -12.22 -1.61
CA HIS A 70 1.82 -12.72 -0.36
C HIS A 70 3.06 -13.58 -0.58
N GLY A 71 3.04 -14.51 -1.53
CA GLY A 71 4.18 -15.36 -1.85
C GLY A 71 5.40 -14.57 -2.31
N TYR A 72 5.20 -13.48 -3.05
CA TYR A 72 6.26 -12.55 -3.43
C TYR A 72 6.84 -11.82 -2.21
N PHE A 73 5.99 -11.19 -1.40
CA PHE A 73 6.44 -10.41 -0.25
C PHE A 73 7.09 -11.29 0.83
N GLY A 74 6.55 -12.50 1.05
CA GLY A 74 7.08 -13.48 2.00
C GLY A 74 8.47 -13.98 1.65
N ARG A 75 8.79 -14.05 0.35
CA ARG A 75 10.15 -14.35 -0.15
C ARG A 75 11.08 -13.15 -0.08
N LEU A 76 10.55 -11.93 -0.22
CA LEU A 76 11.34 -10.71 -0.23
C LEU A 76 11.84 -10.32 1.18
N ILE A 77 10.98 -10.43 2.19
CA ILE A 77 11.28 -9.96 3.55
C ILE A 77 11.32 -11.14 4.54
N PHE A 78 10.18 -11.62 5.02
CA PHE A 78 10.05 -12.81 5.85
C PHE A 78 8.62 -13.36 5.72
N GLN A 79 8.47 -14.68 5.62
CA GLN A 79 7.16 -15.34 5.41
C GLN A 79 6.11 -14.97 6.45
N TYR A 80 6.50 -14.80 7.73
CA TYR A 80 5.59 -14.47 8.83
C TYR A 80 5.32 -12.96 9.00
N ALA A 81 6.11 -12.11 8.34
CA ALA A 81 5.90 -10.65 8.32
C ALA A 81 4.94 -10.22 7.20
N SER A 82 4.54 -11.15 6.35
CA SER A 82 3.64 -10.90 5.24
C SER A 82 2.19 -10.95 5.74
N LEU A 83 1.47 -9.85 5.57
CA LEU A 83 0.11 -9.70 6.06
C LEU A 83 -0.82 -10.70 5.33
N PHE A 84 -1.50 -11.55 6.10
CA PHE A 84 -2.60 -12.39 5.63
C PHE A 84 -3.89 -11.87 6.24
N ALA A 85 -4.67 -11.11 5.47
CA ALA A 85 -6.13 -11.07 5.50
C ALA A 85 -6.60 -9.92 4.59
N PRO A 86 -7.50 -10.17 3.63
CA PRO A 86 -8.13 -9.12 2.83
C PRO A 86 -8.74 -8.03 3.73
N LYS A 87 -9.48 -8.45 4.77
CA LYS A 87 -10.14 -7.58 5.75
C LYS A 87 -9.23 -6.71 6.64
N SER A 88 -7.92 -6.97 6.71
CA SER A 88 -7.00 -6.14 7.50
C SER A 88 -6.30 -5.06 6.68
N MET A 89 -6.23 -5.23 5.35
CA MET A 89 -5.75 -4.23 4.40
C MET A 89 -6.95 -3.58 3.73
N VAL A 90 -7.35 -2.40 4.23
CA VAL A 90 -8.52 -1.60 3.81
C VAL A 90 -8.71 -1.62 2.28
N GLU A 91 -9.64 -2.43 1.79
CA GLU A 91 -9.54 -3.01 0.43
C GLU A 91 -10.14 -2.14 -0.69
N ASP A 92 -11.09 -1.25 -0.41
CA ASP A 92 -11.86 -0.65 -1.52
C ASP A 92 -11.36 0.74 -1.97
N TYR A 93 -10.87 1.57 -1.04
CA TYR A 93 -10.45 2.94 -1.39
C TYR A 93 -9.05 3.01 -2.03
N PHE A 94 -8.21 2.00 -1.77
CA PHE A 94 -6.82 2.02 -2.20
C PHE A 94 -6.64 1.55 -3.64
N ILE A 95 -7.42 0.58 -4.09
CA ILE A 95 -7.42 0.09 -5.48
C ILE A 95 -7.83 1.22 -6.43
N ILE A 96 -8.89 1.98 -6.10
CA ILE A 96 -9.33 3.13 -6.91
C ILE A 96 -8.26 4.23 -6.97
N LEU A 97 -7.45 4.41 -5.92
CA LEU A 97 -6.37 5.40 -5.90
C LEU A 97 -5.12 4.92 -6.67
N SER A 98 -4.79 3.63 -6.59
CA SER A 98 -3.63 3.02 -7.26
C SER A 98 -3.83 2.92 -8.78
N LEU A 99 -5.07 2.79 -9.25
CA LEU A 99 -5.42 2.76 -10.66
C LEU A 99 -5.55 4.18 -11.28
N ARG A 100 -5.37 5.26 -10.50
CA ARG A 100 -5.47 6.65 -10.99
C ARG A 100 -4.13 7.31 -11.37
N VAL A 101 -3.05 6.55 -11.50
CA VAL A 101 -1.75 7.04 -11.98
C VAL A 101 -1.43 6.46 -13.35
#